data_AF-A0A928L7H9-F1
#
_entry.id   AF-A0A928L7H9-F1
#
_cell.length_a   1.000
_cell.length_b   1.000
_cell.length_c   1.000
_cell.angle_alpha   90.00
_cell.angle_beta   90.00
_cell.angle_gamma   90.00
#
_symmetry.space_group_name_H-M   'P 1'
#
loop_
_entity.id
_entity.type
_entity.pdbx_description
1 polymer ?
#
loop_
_entity_poly.entity_id
_entity_poly.type
_entity_poly.pdbx_seq_one_letter_code
_entity_poly.pdbx_strand_id
1 'polypeptide(L)' 'MKIRKITCPYCNILMRYMGTKRTQLGRTGWITGDWDNLLSGSLTTSIYECPECGKLELFRFKKTKREKE' A
#
# COMPACT_ATOMS: atom_id res chain seq x y z
N MET A 1 -12.34 0.65 7.97
CA MET A 1 -11.18 1.46 7.53
C MET A 1 -11.72 2.69 6.83
N LYS A 2 -11.26 3.90 7.14
CA LYS A 2 -11.73 5.12 6.46
C LYS A 2 -10.92 5.32 5.16
N ILE A 3 -11.56 5.19 4.00
CA ILE A 3 -10.95 5.51 2.71
C ILE A 3 -10.66 7.02 2.69
N ARG A 4 -9.46 7.40 2.26
CA ARG A 4 -9.03 8.80 2.18
C ARG A 4 -9.27 9.32 0.77
N LYS A 5 -9.61 10.59 0.63
CA LYS A 5 -9.56 11.30 -0.65
C LYS A 5 -8.14 11.83 -0.82
N ILE A 6 -7.45 11.39 -1.86
CA ILE A 6 -6.05 11.73 -2.11
C ILE A 6 -5.96 12.28 -3.52
N THR A 7 -5.24 13.37 -3.68
CA THR A 7 -5.02 14.04 -4.97
C THR A 7 -3.62 13.69 -5.47
N CYS A 8 -3.49 13.36 -6.75
CA CYS A 8 -2.20 13.10 -7.37
C CYS A 8 -1.33 14.37 -7.32
N PRO A 9 -0.11 14.32 -6.76
CA PRO A 9 0.74 15.51 -6.65
C PRO A 9 1.26 16.02 -8.01
N TYR A 10 1.19 15.22 -9.08
CA TYR A 10 1.61 15.64 -10.42
C TYR A 10 0.45 16.16 -11.28
N CYS A 11 -0.69 15.46 -11.28
CA CYS A 11 -1.82 15.80 -12.15
C CYS A 11 -2.89 16.66 -11.45
N ASN A 12 -2.80 16.80 -10.13
CA ASN A 12 -3.77 17.51 -9.29
C ASN A 12 -5.22 16.98 -9.41
N ILE A 13 -5.39 15.67 -9.69
CA ILE A 13 -6.69 15.01 -9.79
C ILE A 13 -6.89 13.96 -8.68
N LEU A 14 -8.15 13.62 -8.39
CA LEU A 14 -8.48 12.61 -7.39
C LEU A 14 -7.98 11.22 -7.81
N MET A 15 -7.21 10.57 -6.94
CA MET A 15 -6.71 9.22 -7.16
C MET A 15 -7.78 8.17 -6.87
N ARG A 16 -7.75 7.06 -7.62
CA ARG A 16 -8.62 5.90 -7.44
C ARG A 16 -8.06 5.00 -6.34
N TYR A 17 -8.90 4.63 -5.38
CA TYR A 17 -8.54 3.63 -4.37
C TYR A 17 -8.56 2.23 -4.98
N MET A 18 -7.41 1.55 -4.95
CA MET A 18 -7.20 0.22 -5.55
C MET A 18 -7.33 -0.92 -4.53
N GLY A 19 -7.66 -0.60 -3.28
CA GLY A 19 -7.79 -1.58 -2.20
C GLY A 19 -6.64 -1.54 -1.21
N THR A 20 -6.72 -2.42 -0.22
CA THR A 20 -5.68 -2.62 0.78
C THR A 20 -5.12 -4.02 0.60
N LYS A 21 -3.84 -4.11 0.28
CA LYS A 21 -3.16 -5.37 -0.01
C LYS A 21 -1.99 -5.57 0.95
N ARG A 22 -1.59 -6.83 1.17
CA ARG A 22 -0.34 -7.16 1.83
C ARG A 22 0.78 -7.08 0.80
N THR A 23 1.67 -6.12 0.99
CA THR A 23 2.88 -5.95 0.19
C THR A 23 3.99 -6.73 0.87
N GLN A 24 4.55 -7.71 0.17
CA GLN A 24 5.67 -8.48 0.67
C GLN A 24 6.92 -7.60 0.70
N LEU A 25 7.66 -7.61 1.82
CA LEU A 25 8.85 -6.76 1.98
C LEU A 25 10.14 -7.44 1.51
N GLY A 26 10.11 -8.77 1.39
CA GLY A 26 11.24 -9.54 0.90
C GLY A 26 11.40 -9.46 -0.61
N ARG A 27 12.61 -9.76 -1.05
CA ARG A 27 12.98 -9.84 -2.46
C ARG A 27 13.44 -11.27 -2.71
N THR A 28 12.82 -11.97 -3.66
CA THR A 28 13.28 -13.32 -4.03
C THR A 28 14.67 -13.20 -4.65
N GLY A 29 15.64 -13.91 -4.07
CA GLY A 29 17.03 -13.94 -4.54
C GLY A 29 17.32 -15.22 -5.33
N TRP A 30 18.27 -15.15 -6.26
CA TRP A 30 18.68 -16.32 -7.06
C TRP A 30 19.45 -17.36 -6.24
N ILE A 31 20.13 -16.92 -5.16
CA ILE A 31 21.01 -17.76 -4.32
C ILE A 31 20.26 -18.33 -3.11
N THR A 32 19.43 -17.51 -2.45
CA THR A 32 18.67 -17.86 -1.24
C THR A 32 17.21 -18.24 -1.52
N GLY A 33 16.76 -18.13 -2.78
CA GLY A 33 15.37 -18.39 -3.16
C GLY A 33 14.40 -17.46 -2.43
N ASP A 34 13.38 -18.05 -1.81
CA ASP A 34 12.35 -17.33 -1.04
C ASP A 34 12.65 -17.18 0.45
N TRP A 35 13.86 -17.54 0.92
CA TRP A 35 14.16 -17.47 2.35
C TRP A 35 14.11 -16.04 2.90
N ASP A 36 14.62 -15.08 2.12
CA ASP A 36 14.51 -13.64 2.40
C ASP A 36 13.06 -13.17 2.41
N ASN A 37 12.20 -13.80 1.60
CA ASN A 37 10.76 -13.55 1.55
C ASN A 37 10.03 -14.00 2.83
N LEU A 38 10.42 -15.15 3.40
CA LEU A 38 9.87 -15.62 4.67
C LEU A 38 10.30 -14.75 5.86
N LEU A 39 11.55 -14.28 5.87
CA LEU A 39 12.13 -13.51 6.99
C LEU A 39 11.67 -12.04 7.03
N SER A 40 11.43 -11.43 5.86
CA SER A 40 11.15 -9.99 5.76
C SER A 40 9.73 -9.59 6.15
N GLY A 41 8.81 -10.55 6.23
CA GLY A 41 7.40 -10.30 6.55
C GLY A 41 6.66 -9.48 5.49
N SER A 42 5.45 -9.02 5.84
CA SER A 42 4.58 -8.26 4.94
C SER A 42 4.04 -6.98 5.59
N LEU A 43 3.87 -5.94 4.77
CA LEU A 43 3.27 -4.67 5.15
C LEU A 43 1.91 -4.52 4.49
N THR A 44 0.85 -4.44 5.29
CA THR A 44 -0.48 -4.10 4.78
C THR A 44 -0.50 -2.62 4.38
N THR A 45 -0.76 -2.34 3.11
CA THR A 45 -0.81 -0.98 2.56
C THR A 45 -2.10 -0.73 1.79
N SER A 46 -2.67 0.45 1.96
CA SER A 46 -3.72 0.99 1.08
C SER A 46 -3.08 1.59 -0.16
N ILE A 47 -3.57 1.22 -1.33
CA ILE A 47 -3.00 1.59 -2.63
C ILE A 47 -3.95 2.56 -3.33
N TYR A 48 -3.39 3.66 -3.85
CA TYR A 48 -4.10 4.63 -4.68
C TYR A 48 -3.36 4.80 -6.01
N GLU A 49 -4.11 4.95 -7.10
CA GLU A 49 -3.59 5.13 -8.45
C GLU A 49 -4.18 6.37 -9.11
N CYS A 50 -3.32 7.20 -9.72
CA CYS A 50 -3.76 8.31 -10.56
C CYS A 50 -4.27 7.76 -11.90
N PRO A 51 -5.54 8.01 -12.29
CA PRO A 51 -6.08 7.48 -13.55
C PRO A 51 -5.47 8.14 -14.80
N GLU A 52 -4.80 9.29 -14.68
CA GLU A 52 -4.18 10.00 -15.81
C GLU A 52 -2.74 9.56 -16.07
N CYS A 53 -1.90 9.55 -15.03
CA CYS A 53 -0.46 9.30 -15.17
C CYS A 53 0.02 7.97 -14.58
N GLY A 54 -0.87 7.17 -13.98
CA GLY A 54 -0.52 5.89 -13.37
C GLY A 54 0.31 5.97 -12.08
N LYS A 55 0.53 7.17 -11.51
CA LYS A 55 1.26 7.31 -10.23
C LYS A 55 0.57 6.48 -9.15
N LEU A 56 1.35 5.65 -8.46
CA LEU A 56 0.93 4.90 -7.28
C LEU A 56 1.36 5.61 -5.99
N GLU A 57 0.45 5.63 -5.01
CA GLU A 57 0.76 6.01 -3.63
C GLU A 57 0.36 4.90 -2.66
N LEU A 58 1.28 4.52 -1.77
CA LEU A 58 1.09 3.48 -0.77
C LEU A 58 1.04 4.08 0.63
N PHE A 59 -0.01 3.77 1.37
CA PHE A 59 -0.19 4.21 2.76
C PHE A 59 -0.18 3.01 3.69
N ARG A 60 0.67 3.05 4.73
CA ARG A 60 0.68 2.01 5.77
C ARG A 60 -0.70 1.90 6.43
N PHE A 61 -1.24 0.69 6.44
CA PHE A 61 -2.50 0.41 7.13
C PHE A 61 -2.33 0.59 8.64
N LYS A 62 -3.12 1.48 9.24
CA LYS A 62 -3.27 1.60 10.69
C LYS A 62 -4.71 1.22 11.02
N LYS A 63 -4.91 0.24 11.92
CA LYS A 63 -6.23 -0.02 12.50
C LYS A 63 -6.60 1.21 13.33
N THR A 64 -7.67 1.91 12.96
CA THR A 64 -8.26 2.91 13.84
C THR A 64 -8.75 2.17 15.08
N LYS A 65 -8.21 2.46 16.26
CA LYS A 65 -8.81 1.98 17.51
C LYS A 65 -10.20 2.62 17.58
N ARG A 66 -11.25 1.82 17.70
CA ARG A 66 -12.55 2.35 18.14
C ARG A 66 -12.33 2.78 19.59
N GLU A 67 -12.49 4.06 19.91
CA GLU A 67 -12.81 4.44 21.27
C GLU A 67 -14.12 3.74 21.61
N LYS A 68 -14.08 2.90 22.66
CA LYS A 68 -15.30 2.39 23.28
C LYS A 68 -15.81 3.56 24.12
N GLU A 69 -16.84 4.24 23.65
CA GLU A 69 -17.78 4.92 24.56
C GLU A 69 -18.57 3.87 25.34
#